data_AF-A0A358QMB1-F1
#
_entry.id   AF-A0A358QMB1-F1
#
_cell.length_a   1.000
_cell.length_b   1.000
_cell.length_c   1.000
_cell.angle_alpha   90.00
_cell.angle_beta   90.00
_cell.angle_gamma   90.00
#
_symmetry.space_group_name_H-M   'P 1'
#
loop_
_entity.id
_entity.type
_entity.pdbx_description
1 polymer ?
#
loop_
_entity_poly.entity_id
_entity_poly.type
_entity_poly.pdbx_seq_one_letter_code
_entity_poly.pdbx_strand_id
1 'polypeptide(L)'
;MVLVVDDEDIVESTSLSPLVGAVPVAWDMRFHVILARRPASPGYDSLGSALVGQGALAVEMSEAERSLFVARPVSLPPGRAHLVVRGQPSLLQLIHAEEE
;
A
#
# COMPACT_ATOMS: atom_id res chain seq x y z
N MET A 1 5.25 12.19 -12.73
CA MET A 1 4.08 12.64 -11.95
C MET A 1 3.88 11.66 -10.80
N VAL A 2 3.59 12.16 -9.60
CA VAL A 2 3.35 11.31 -8.42
C VAL A 2 1.98 11.64 -7.86
N LEU A 3 1.12 10.63 -7.72
CA LEU A 3 -0.14 10.72 -6.98
C LEU A 3 0.05 10.05 -5.63
N VAL A 4 -0.16 10.80 -4.55
CA VAL A 4 -0.17 10.28 -3.19
C VAL A 4 -1.61 10.31 -2.70
N VAL A 5 -2.11 9.15 -2.27
CA VAL A 5 -3.41 9.01 -1.62
C VAL A 5 -3.13 8.49 -0.22
N ASP A 6 -3.45 9.32 0.77
CA ASP A 6 -3.45 8.91 2.18
C ASP A 6 -4.88 8.58 2.61
N ASP A 7 -5.01 7.75 3.66
CA ASP A 7 -6.30 7.23 4.16
C ASP A 7 -7.23 6.74 3.03
N GLU A 8 -6.75 5.89 2.12
CA GLU A 8 -7.57 5.45 0.99
C GLU A 8 -8.89 4.78 1.40
N ASP A 9 -8.96 4.20 2.61
CA ASP A 9 -10.18 3.61 3.14
C ASP A 9 -11.34 4.61 3.38
N ILE A 10 -11.08 5.92 3.39
CA ILE A 10 -12.13 6.96 3.45
C ILE A 10 -12.48 7.55 2.07
N VAL A 11 -11.74 7.18 1.02
CA VAL A 11 -12.00 7.62 -0.35
C VAL A 11 -13.08 6.74 -0.96
N GLU A 12 -14.06 7.35 -1.65
CA GLU A 12 -15.07 6.58 -2.37
C GLU A 12 -14.41 5.68 -3.44
N SER A 13 -14.66 4.37 -3.37
CA SER A 13 -13.98 3.35 -4.20
C SER A 13 -14.08 3.60 -5.71
N THR A 14 -15.15 4.26 -6.15
CA THR A 14 -15.39 4.65 -7.56
C THR A 14 -14.56 5.84 -8.02
N SER A 15 -14.09 6.69 -7.10
CA SER A 15 -13.35 7.91 -7.43
C SER A 15 -11.97 7.61 -8.03
N LEU A 16 -11.35 6.50 -7.62
CA LEU A 16 -10.02 6.09 -8.11
C LEU A 16 -10.08 5.11 -9.28
N SER A 17 -11.27 4.56 -9.59
CA SER A 17 -11.46 3.58 -10.68
C SER A 17 -10.93 4.01 -12.05
N PRO A 18 -11.03 5.29 -12.49
CA PRO A 18 -10.47 5.70 -13.78
C PRO A 18 -8.95 5.49 -13.90
N LEU A 19 -8.22 5.46 -12.78
CA LEU A 19 -6.76 5.29 -12.75
C LEU A 19 -6.33 3.84 -12.94
N VAL A 20 -7.21 2.87 -12.75
CA VAL A 20 -6.92 1.43 -12.89
C VAL A 20 -6.35 1.12 -14.28
N GLY A 21 -6.92 1.72 -15.33
CA GLY A 21 -6.47 1.52 -16.71
C GLY A 21 -5.05 2.05 -16.99
N ALA A 22 -4.55 2.99 -16.18
CA ALA A 22 -3.21 3.55 -16.33
C ALA A 22 -2.12 2.69 -15.66
N VAL A 23 -2.49 1.85 -14.69
CA VAL A 23 -1.52 1.05 -13.89
C VAL A 23 -0.59 0.19 -14.77
N PRO A 24 -1.07 -0.55 -15.79
CA PRO A 24 -0.18 -1.39 -16.62
C PRO A 24 0.83 -0.59 -17.46
N VAL A 25 0.54 0.69 -17.76
CA VAL A 25 1.37 1.56 -18.61
C VAL A 25 2.05 2.69 -17.82
N ALA A 26 1.96 2.64 -16.49
CA ALA A 26 2.40 3.72 -15.60
C ALA A 26 3.90 4.04 -15.74
N TRP A 27 4.72 3.01 -16.02
CA TRP A 27 6.16 3.17 -16.26
C TRP A 27 6.45 4.06 -17.47
N ASP A 28 5.81 3.78 -18.61
CA ASP A 28 6.01 4.52 -19.85
C ASP A 28 5.54 5.98 -19.72
N MET A 29 4.50 6.20 -18.90
CA MET A 29 3.96 7.54 -18.60
C MET A 29 4.74 8.29 -17.51
N ARG A 30 5.72 7.67 -16.87
CA ARG A 30 6.38 8.20 -15.65
C ARG A 30 5.37 8.62 -14.58
N PHE A 31 4.34 7.79 -14.42
CA PHE A 31 3.28 7.97 -13.43
C PHE A 31 3.53 7.04 -12.25
N HIS A 32 3.63 7.61 -11.06
CA HIS A 32 3.84 6.86 -9.82
C HIS A 32 2.64 7.05 -8.90
N VAL A 33 2.20 5.97 -8.26
CA VAL A 33 1.11 6.00 -7.28
C VAL A 33 1.64 5.50 -5.95
N ILE A 34 1.40 6.26 -4.89
CA ILE A 34 1.62 5.87 -3.51
C ILE A 34 0.25 5.89 -2.83
N LEU A 35 -0.14 4.76 -2.24
CA LEU A 35 -1.44 4.58 -1.61
C LEU A 35 -1.20 4.07 -0.19
N ALA A 36 -1.65 4.84 0.79
CA ALA A 36 -1.68 4.46 2.19
C ALA A 36 -3.13 4.22 2.61
N ARG A 37 -3.33 3.19 3.43
CA ARG A 37 -4.64 2.80 3.97
C ARG A 37 -4.46 2.10 5.30
N ARG A 38 -5.50 2.11 6.13
CA ARG A 38 -5.51 1.30 7.35
C ARG A 38 -5.58 -0.20 7.04
N PRO A 39 -5.09 -1.07 7.96
CA PRO A 39 -5.26 -2.51 7.82
C PRO A 39 -6.75 -2.89 7.81
N ALA A 40 -7.33 -3.08 6.64
CA ALA A 40 -8.75 -3.38 6.48
C ALA A 40 -8.99 -4.82 6.05
N SER A 41 -10.15 -5.35 6.46
CA SER A 41 -10.79 -6.50 5.84
C SER A 41 -12.09 -6.02 5.19
N PRO A 42 -12.39 -6.43 3.94
CA PRO A 42 -11.63 -7.34 3.08
C PRO A 42 -10.45 -6.62 2.37
N GLY A 43 -9.77 -7.31 1.44
CA GLY A 43 -8.47 -6.92 0.86
C GLY A 43 -8.45 -5.60 0.08
N TYR A 44 -7.60 -5.50 -0.94
CA TYR A 44 -7.61 -4.31 -1.79
C TYR A 44 -8.76 -4.34 -2.78
N ASP A 45 -9.41 -3.19 -2.96
CA ASP A 45 -10.40 -2.95 -4.01
C ASP A 45 -9.84 -2.00 -5.07
N SER A 46 -10.44 -2.01 -6.27
CA SER A 46 -10.18 -1.04 -7.35
C SER A 46 -8.67 -0.80 -7.62
N LEU A 47 -8.17 0.42 -7.41
CA LEU A 47 -6.80 0.83 -7.68
C LEU A 47 -5.77 0.05 -6.85
N GLY A 48 -6.05 -0.21 -5.57
CA GLY A 48 -5.14 -1.00 -4.72
C GLY A 48 -4.95 -2.43 -5.27
N SER A 49 -6.03 -3.04 -5.74
CA SER A 49 -6.00 -4.39 -6.34
C SER A 49 -5.20 -4.40 -7.63
N ALA A 50 -5.36 -3.37 -8.48
CA ALA A 50 -4.60 -3.22 -9.72
C ALA A 50 -3.10 -3.04 -9.47
N LEU A 51 -2.72 -2.23 -8.47
CA LEU A 51 -1.32 -2.02 -8.09
C LEU A 51 -0.66 -3.31 -7.61
N VAL A 52 -1.30 -4.02 -6.68
CA VAL A 52 -0.80 -5.32 -6.18
C VAL A 52 -0.73 -6.35 -7.30
N GLY A 53 -1.74 -6.40 -8.17
CA GLY A 53 -1.77 -7.28 -9.34
C GLY A 53 -0.62 -7.05 -10.33
N GLN A 54 -0.12 -5.81 -10.45
CA GLN A 54 1.06 -5.47 -11.25
C GLN A 54 2.40 -5.64 -10.50
N GLY A 55 2.38 -6.14 -9.27
CA GLY A 55 3.58 -6.39 -8.48
C GLY A 55 4.15 -5.15 -7.80
N ALA A 56 3.29 -4.19 -7.44
CA ALA A 56 3.69 -3.07 -6.61
C ALA A 56 4.37 -3.53 -5.31
N LEU A 57 5.35 -2.75 -4.85
CA LEU A 57 5.99 -2.90 -3.56
C LEU A 57 5.04 -2.41 -2.47
N ALA A 58 4.93 -3.15 -1.37
CA ALA A 58 4.10 -2.76 -0.24
C ALA A 58 4.92 -2.63 1.04
N VAL A 59 4.52 -1.69 1.89
CA VAL A 59 5.02 -1.54 3.26
C VAL A 59 3.84 -1.76 4.18
N GLU A 60 3.89 -2.82 4.98
CA GLU A 60 2.83 -3.18 5.90
C GLU A 60 3.28 -2.91 7.34
N MET A 61 2.67 -1.89 7.94
CA MET A 61 2.65 -1.73 9.39
C MET A 61 1.55 -2.64 9.92
N SER A 62 1.86 -3.50 10.89
CA SER A 62 0.91 -4.52 11.34
C SER A 62 0.31 -4.15 12.70
N GLU A 63 -1.01 -4.18 12.74
CA GLU A 63 -1.79 -4.36 13.95
C GLU A 63 -2.09 -5.86 14.07
N ALA A 64 -1.88 -6.45 15.26
CA ALA A 64 -1.78 -7.89 15.50
C ALA A 64 -2.88 -8.78 14.90
N GLU A 65 -4.02 -8.20 14.52
CA GLU A 65 -5.18 -8.96 14.08
C GLU A 65 -5.22 -9.20 12.57
N ARG A 66 -4.51 -8.41 11.75
CA ARG A 66 -4.68 -8.44 10.28
C ARG A 66 -3.39 -8.17 9.50
N SER A 67 -3.24 -8.90 8.39
CA SER A 67 -2.19 -8.69 7.39
C SER A 67 -2.66 -9.18 6.02
N LEU A 68 -2.21 -8.51 4.97
CA LEU A 68 -2.44 -8.88 3.57
C LEU A 68 -1.30 -9.74 3.02
N PHE A 69 -0.16 -9.83 3.71
CA PHE A 69 1.06 -10.43 3.19
C PHE A 69 1.71 -11.46 4.12
N VAL A 70 1.39 -11.44 5.41
CA VAL A 70 1.99 -12.28 6.45
C VAL A 70 0.92 -13.20 7.04
N ALA A 71 1.21 -14.51 7.06
CA ALA A 71 0.26 -15.53 7.53
C ALA A 71 -0.05 -15.46 9.04
N ARG A 72 0.80 -14.78 9.82
CA ARG A 72 0.66 -14.60 11.27
C ARG A 72 1.01 -13.14 11.63
N PRO A 73 0.06 -12.21 11.50
CA PRO A 73 0.28 -10.82 11.91
C PRO A 73 0.63 -10.72 13.40
N VAL A 74 1.44 -9.72 13.73
CA VAL A 74 1.84 -9.38 15.10
C VAL A 74 1.82 -7.86 15.22
N SER A 75 1.44 -7.31 16.37
CA SER A 75 1.50 -5.87 16.56
C SER A 75 2.95 -5.40 16.51
N LEU A 76 3.20 -4.40 15.66
CA LEU A 76 4.51 -3.79 15.51
C LEU A 76 4.53 -2.42 16.21
N PRO A 77 5.66 -2.02 16.82
CA PRO A 77 5.83 -0.65 17.32
C PRO A 77 5.68 0.39 16.19
N PRO A 78 5.39 1.66 16.52
CA PRO A 78 5.36 2.73 15.52
C PRO A 78 6.63 2.77 14.65
N GLY A 79 6.44 2.93 13.34
CA GLY A 79 7.50 2.93 12.33
C GLY A 79 8.10 1.54 12.03
N ARG A 80 7.80 0.48 12.78
CA ARG A 80 8.23 -0.88 12.44
C ARG A 80 7.26 -1.48 11.40
N ALA A 81 7.79 -2.00 10.30
CA ALA A 81 6.97 -2.52 9.21
C ALA A 81 7.62 -3.69 8.47
N HIS A 82 6.81 -4.44 7.72
CA HIS A 82 7.28 -5.40 6.73
C HIS A 82 7.33 -4.75 5.35
N LEU A 83 8.52 -4.71 4.74
CA LEU A 83 8.67 -4.45 3.32
C LEU A 83 8.39 -5.73 2.54
N VAL A 84 7.37 -5.67 1.70
CA VAL A 84 6.93 -6.81 0.88
C VAL A 84 7.30 -6.55 -0.57
N VAL A 85 8.23 -7.35 -1.07
CA VAL A 85 8.64 -7.34 -2.48
C VAL A 85 8.27 -8.69 -3.05
N ARG A 86 7.33 -8.72 -4.01
CA ARG A 86 6.84 -9.96 -4.65
C ARG A 86 6.42 -11.04 -3.63
N GLY A 87 5.73 -10.62 -2.57
CA GLY A 87 5.25 -11.50 -1.51
C GLY A 87 6.31 -12.00 -0.52
N GLN A 88 7.56 -11.49 -0.59
CA GLN A 88 8.60 -11.80 0.39
C GLN A 88 8.71 -10.66 1.41
N PRO A 89 8.23 -10.87 2.66
CA PRO A 89 8.32 -9.85 3.70
C PRO A 89 9.74 -9.77 4.30
N SER A 90 10.23 -8.57 4.51
CA SER A 90 11.47 -8.26 5.24
C SER A 90 11.22 -7.16 6.26
N LEU A 91 11.74 -7.31 7.48
CA LEU A 91 11.48 -6.36 8.56
C LEU A 91 12.33 -5.09 8.39
N LEU A 92 11.71 -3.92 8.47
CA LEU A 92 12.40 -2.63 8.45
C LEU A 92 11.91 -1.67 9.53
N GLN A 93 12.69 -0.63 9.79
CA GLN A 93 12.30 0.50 10.63
C GLN A 93 12.24 1.74 9.74
N LEU A 94 11.06 2.35 9.66
CA LEU A 94 10.85 3.63 9.00
C LEU A 94 11.49 4.75 9.82
N ILE A 95 12.02 5.74 9.11
CA ILE A 95 12.49 6.99 9.71
C ILE A 95 11.28 7.86 10.05
N HIS A 96 11.36 8.56 11.18
CA HIS A 96 10.43 9.64 11.49
C HIS A 96 10.94 10.90 10.80
N ALA A 97 10.13 11.50 9.94
CA ALA A 97 10.42 12.81 9.39
C ALA A 97 10.05 13.86 10.44
N GLU A 98 11.00 14.71 10.82
CA GLU A 98 10.70 15.91 11.59
C GLU A 98 10.01 16.91 10.64
N GLU A 99 8.87 17.45 11.05
CA GLU A 99 8.26 18.59 10.36
C GLU A 99 9.00 19.86 10.82
N GLU A 100 9.69 20.55 9.89
CA GLU A 100 10.26 21.89 10.12
C GLU A 100 9.18 22.97 10.26
#